data_AF-A0A1F6G3P5-F1
#
_entry.id   AF-A0A1F6G3P5-F1
#
_cell.length_a   1.000
_cell.length_b   1.000
_cell.length_c   1.000
_cell.angle_alpha   90.00
_cell.angle_beta   90.00
_cell.angle_gamma   90.00
#
_symmetry.space_group_name_H-M   'P 1'
#
loop_
_entity.id
_entity.type
_entity.pdbx_description
1 polymer ?
#
loop_
_entity_poly.entity_id
_entity_poly.type
_entity_poly.pdbx_seq_one_letter_code
_entity_poly.pdbx_strand_id
1 'polypeptide(L)'
;MREALTRYEVIGENGEYALLRVQPETGRTHQIRVHLKAIHHPIVGDKLYAPNHPLALGISRLGLHAYSIDLPLSSGSRTTIVAPLPDDLAPAFALFPGACPALKLCI
;
A
#
# COMPACT_ATOMS: atom_id res chain seq x y z
N MET A 1 -17.15 -18.66 0.20
CA MET A 1 -16.32 -17.46 0.09
C MET A 1 -15.95 -17.04 1.51
N ARG A 2 -14.66 -16.87 1.85
CA ARG A 2 -14.27 -16.40 3.19
C ARG A 2 -14.22 -14.87 3.17
N GLU A 3 -14.65 -14.26 4.26
CA GLU A 3 -14.64 -12.81 4.40
C GLU A 3 -13.22 -12.25 4.29
N ALA A 4 -13.11 -11.12 3.59
CA ALA A 4 -11.88 -10.37 3.39
C ALA A 4 -12.20 -8.88 3.54
N LEU A 5 -11.58 -8.22 4.51
CA LEU A 5 -11.84 -6.82 4.82
C LEU A 5 -10.54 -6.01 4.78
N THR A 6 -10.58 -4.91 4.03
CA THR A 6 -9.46 -3.98 3.87
C THR A 6 -9.98 -2.56 3.98
N ARG A 7 -9.46 -1.80 4.94
CA ARG A 7 -9.66 -0.35 4.98
C ARG A 7 -8.59 0.32 4.15
N TYR A 8 -8.95 1.41 3.50
CA TYR A 8 -8.00 2.26 2.81
C TYR A 8 -8.36 3.73 3.00
N GLU A 9 -7.37 4.59 2.83
CA GLU A 9 -7.51 6.03 2.85
C GLU A 9 -6.61 6.64 1.78
N VAL A 10 -7.13 7.64 1.08
CA VAL A 10 -6.35 8.41 0.10
C VAL A 10 -5.53 9.45 0.86
N ILE A 11 -4.21 9.33 0.80
CA ILE A 11 -3.27 10.24 1.49
C ILE A 11 -2.56 11.19 0.52
N GLY A 12 -2.79 11.03 -0.78
CA GLY A 12 -2.35 11.94 -1.82
C GLY A 12 -2.89 11.50 -3.17
N GLU A 13 -3.12 12.44 -4.08
CA GLU A 13 -3.58 12.17 -5.43
C GLU A 13 -3.03 13.21 -6.40
N ASN A 14 -2.87 12.83 -7.67
CA ASN A 14 -2.41 13.72 -8.73
C ASN A 14 -3.31 13.65 -9.97
N GLY A 15 -4.58 13.31 -9.78
CA GLY A 15 -5.60 13.18 -10.83
C GLY A 15 -5.57 11.85 -11.60
N GLU A 16 -4.40 11.30 -11.88
CA GLU A 16 -4.26 10.00 -12.57
C GLU A 16 -3.97 8.85 -11.59
N TYR A 17 -3.25 9.13 -10.51
CA TYR A 17 -2.88 8.16 -9.50
C TYR A 17 -3.27 8.65 -8.10
N ALA A 18 -3.49 7.69 -7.21
CA ALA A 18 -3.72 7.93 -5.79
C ALA A 18 -2.71 7.12 -4.97
N LEU A 19 -2.12 7.79 -3.98
CA LEU A 19 -1.34 7.17 -2.93
C LEU A 19 -2.29 6.77 -1.80
N LEU A 20 -2.33 5.47 -1.50
CA LEU A 20 -3.24 4.90 -0.51
C LEU A 20 -2.49 4.42 0.72
N ARG A 21 -3.05 4.74 1.89
CA ARG A 21 -2.76 4.04 3.14
C ARG A 21 -3.72 2.87 3.25
N VAL A 22 -3.21 1.64 3.41
CA VAL A 22 -4.05 0.43 3.37
C VAL A 22 -3.87 -0.40 4.62
N GLN A 23 -4.97 -0.80 5.25
CA GLN A 23 -5.00 -1.60 6.47
C GLN A 23 -5.86 -2.85 6.24
N PRO A 24 -5.24 -4.00 5.93
CA PRO A 24 -5.97 -5.27 5.85
C PRO A 24 -6.34 -5.75 7.27
N GLU A 25 -7.65 -5.91 7.54
CA GLU A 25 -8.12 -6.52 8.79
C GLU A 25 -8.04 -8.05 8.76
N THR A 26 -7.96 -8.61 7.55
CA THR A 26 -7.78 -10.04 7.30
C THR A 26 -6.56 -10.29 6.42
N GLY A 27 -5.94 -11.46 6.52
CA GLY A 27 -4.72 -11.83 5.77
C GLY A 27 -4.96 -12.81 4.62
N ARG A 28 -5.83 -12.51 3.65
CA ARG A 28 -6.04 -13.40 2.48
C ARG A 28 -4.96 -13.21 1.43
N THR A 29 -4.69 -14.25 0.66
CA THR A 29 -3.70 -14.21 -0.43
C THR A 29 -4.04 -13.10 -1.42
N HIS A 30 -3.08 -12.22 -1.68
CA HIS A 30 -3.22 -11.08 -2.59
C HIS A 30 -4.42 -10.15 -2.29
N GLN A 31 -4.92 -10.12 -1.05
CA GLN A 31 -6.17 -9.45 -0.71
C GLN A 31 -6.23 -7.99 -1.20
N ILE A 32 -5.22 -7.18 -0.87
CA ILE A 32 -5.16 -5.77 -1.26
C ILE A 32 -5.21 -5.62 -2.79
N ARG A 33 -4.43 -6.45 -3.51
CA ARG A 33 -4.35 -6.43 -4.97
C ARG A 33 -5.69 -6.74 -5.62
N VAL A 34 -6.38 -7.78 -5.13
CA VAL A 34 -7.70 -8.19 -5.61
C VAL A 34 -8.74 -7.11 -5.31
N HIS A 35 -8.75 -6.57 -4.09
CA HIS A 35 -9.72 -5.54 -3.69
C HIS A 35 -9.58 -4.26 -4.52
N LEU A 36 -8.34 -3.77 -4.66
CA LEU A 36 -8.05 -2.58 -5.44
C LEU A 36 -8.38 -2.78 -6.93
N LYS A 37 -8.11 -3.97 -7.48
CA LYS A 37 -8.56 -4.32 -8.85
C LYS A 37 -10.08 -4.34 -8.97
N ALA A 38 -10.80 -4.89 -7.99
CA ALA A 38 -12.25 -5.01 -8.01
C ALA A 38 -12.97 -3.65 -8.00
N ILE A 39 -12.36 -2.62 -7.40
CA ILE A 39 -12.87 -1.24 -7.44
C ILE A 39 -12.32 -0.41 -8.62
N HIS A 40 -11.74 -1.06 -9.64
CA HIS A 40 -11.15 -0.43 -10.83
C HIS A 40 -9.91 0.45 -10.58
N HIS A 41 -9.24 0.31 -9.44
CA HIS A 41 -8.03 1.06 -9.08
C HIS A 41 -6.86 0.11 -8.81
N PRO A 42 -6.36 -0.65 -9.81
CA PRO A 42 -5.28 -1.61 -9.59
C PRO A 42 -3.96 -0.94 -9.14
N ILE A 43 -3.14 -1.69 -8.41
CA ILE A 43 -1.82 -1.23 -7.97
C ILE A 43 -0.88 -1.08 -9.17
N VAL A 44 -0.12 0.02 -9.21
CA VAL A 44 0.92 0.25 -10.21
C VAL A 44 1.97 -0.87 -10.16
N GLY A 45 2.32 -1.41 -11.32
CA GLY A 45 3.27 -2.51 -11.44
C GLY A 45 2.73 -3.89 -11.03
N ASP A 46 1.41 -4.03 -10.84
CA ASP A 46 0.78 -5.33 -10.62
C ASP A 46 0.65 -6.15 -11.92
N LYS A 47 1.66 -6.98 -12.18
CA LYS A 47 1.71 -7.86 -13.36
C LYS A 47 0.67 -8.99 -13.36
N LEU A 48 0.05 -9.32 -12.22
CA LEU A 48 -0.88 -10.45 -12.14
C LEU A 48 -2.33 -10.01 -12.34
N TYR A 49 -2.74 -8.93 -11.66
CA TYR A 49 -4.11 -8.44 -11.69
C TYR A 49 -4.32 -7.26 -12.66
N ALA A 50 -3.23 -6.65 -13.13
CA ALA A 50 -3.25 -5.55 -14.10
C ALA A 50 -2.12 -5.66 -15.16
N PRO A 51 -1.96 -6.80 -15.85
CA PRO A 51 -0.85 -7.03 -16.78
C PRO A 51 -0.79 -6.03 -17.96
N ASN A 52 -1.93 -5.45 -18.34
CA ASN A 52 -2.02 -4.52 -19.46
C ASN A 52 -1.83 -3.04 -19.04
N HIS A 53 -1.67 -2.76 -17.74
CA HIS A 53 -1.40 -1.40 -17.29
C HIS A 53 0.10 -1.12 -17.40
N PRO A 54 0.50 0.00 -18.02
CA PRO A 54 1.91 0.36 -18.12
C PRO A 54 2.50 0.61 -16.73
N LEU A 55 3.81 0.40 -16.62
CA LEU A 55 4.57 0.90 -15.49
C LEU A 55 4.52 2.43 -15.49
N ALA A 56 4.38 3.03 -14.30
CA ALA A 56 4.21 4.46 -14.12
C ALA A 56 4.93 4.93 -12.86
N LEU A 57 5.08 6.26 -12.72
CA LEU A 57 5.68 6.91 -11.54
C LEU A 57 7.12 6.46 -11.23
N GLY A 58 7.83 5.90 -12.22
CA GLY A 58 9.17 5.33 -12.03
C GLY A 58 9.20 3.98 -11.31
N ILE A 59 8.04 3.38 -11.02
CA ILE A 59 7.94 2.10 -10.31
C ILE A 59 8.19 0.95 -11.29
N SER A 60 9.14 0.06 -10.97
CA SER A 60 9.50 -1.11 -11.78
C SER A 60 8.98 -2.46 -11.24
N ARG A 61 8.43 -2.46 -10.03
CA ARG A 61 7.86 -3.62 -9.33
C ARG A 61 6.44 -3.34 -8.83
N LEU A 62 5.87 -4.22 -8.02
CA LEU A 62 4.60 -3.96 -7.36
C LEU A 62 4.74 -2.73 -6.44
N GLY A 63 3.94 -1.68 -6.70
CA GLY A 63 3.83 -0.45 -5.91
C GLY A 63 3.10 -0.66 -4.58
N LEU A 64 3.46 -1.72 -3.85
CA LEU A 64 2.97 -2.07 -2.53
C LEU A 64 4.18 -2.21 -1.61
N HIS A 65 4.11 -1.61 -0.43
CA HIS A 65 5.15 -1.66 0.58
C HIS A 65 4.47 -1.89 1.92
N ALA A 66 4.95 -2.84 2.72
CA ALA A 66 4.46 -3.03 4.09
C ALA A 66 5.30 -2.16 5.02
N TYR A 67 4.82 -0.97 5.34
CA TYR A 67 5.55 0.02 6.11
C TYR A 67 5.56 -0.26 7.59
N SER A 68 4.48 -0.78 8.17
CA SER A 68 4.51 -1.08 9.60
C SER A 68 3.62 -2.23 9.98
N ILE A 69 4.03 -2.90 11.04
CA ILE A 69 3.28 -3.98 11.65
C ILE A 69 3.21 -3.80 13.16
N ASP A 70 2.00 -3.90 13.70
CA ASP A 70 1.76 -3.88 15.12
C ASP A 70 1.54 -5.30 15.62
N LEU A 71 2.43 -5.76 16.51
CA LEU A 71 2.44 -7.14 16.99
C LEU A 71 2.38 -7.17 18.52
N PRO A 72 1.59 -8.09 19.11
CA PRO A 72 1.70 -8.39 20.53
C PRO A 72 3.02 -9.11 20.81
N LEU A 73 3.68 -8.74 21.90
CA LEU A 73 4.85 -9.44 22.44
C LEU A 73 4.41 -10.46 23.48
N SER A 74 5.23 -11.50 23.68
CA SER A 74 5.01 -12.51 24.73
C SER A 74 4.95 -11.90 26.14
N SER A 75 5.52 -10.71 26.34
CA SER A 75 5.44 -9.94 27.58
C SER A 75 4.09 -9.25 27.82
N GLY A 76 3.12 -9.34 26.88
CA GLY A 76 1.82 -8.67 26.96
C GLY A 76 1.81 -7.22 26.47
N SER A 77 2.99 -6.65 26.17
CA SER A 77 3.10 -5.33 25.52
C SER A 77 2.89 -5.42 24.01
N ARG A 78 2.59 -4.30 23.35
CA ARG A 78 2.54 -4.21 21.88
C ARG A 78 3.78 -3.48 21.38
N THR A 79 4.33 -3.96 20.27
CA THR A 79 5.40 -3.26 19.56
C THR A 79 4.97 -2.92 18.14
N THR A 80 5.43 -1.79 17.65
CA THR A 80 5.27 -1.35 16.26
C THR A 80 6.64 -1.43 15.60
N ILE A 81 6.75 -2.23 14.55
CA ILE A 81 7.96 -2.29 13.72
C ILE A 81 7.68 -1.50 12.46
N VAL A 82 8.56 -0.57 12.10
CA VAL A 82 8.46 0.28 10.91
C VAL A 82 9.57 -0.09 9.93
N ALA A 83 9.20 -0.36 8.68
CA ALA A 83 10.06 -0.50 7.53
C ALA A 83 10.07 0.84 6.77
N PRO A 84 11.22 1.53 6.67
CA PRO A 84 11.31 2.81 5.97
C PRO A 84 10.89 2.66 4.50
N LEU A 85 10.46 3.78 3.91
CA LEU A 85 10.11 3.82 2.50
C LEU A 85 11.36 3.44 1.67
N PRO A 86 11.26 2.43 0.79
CA PRO A 86 12.41 2.00 0.01
C PRO A 86 12.71 2.99 -1.12
N ASP A 87 13.99 3.09 -1.49
CA ASP A 87 14.50 4.06 -2.45
C ASP A 87 13.83 3.96 -3.83
N ASP A 88 13.34 2.78 -4.20
CA ASP A 88 12.67 2.56 -5.48
C ASP A 88 11.25 3.16 -5.53
N LEU A 89 10.62 3.38 -4.38
CA LEU A 89 9.31 4.03 -4.26
C LEU A 89 9.40 5.50 -3.86
N ALA A 90 10.54 5.96 -3.36
CA ALA A 90 10.74 7.35 -2.96
C ALA A 90 10.46 8.38 -4.07
N PRO A 91 10.90 8.16 -5.34
CA PRO A 91 10.56 9.07 -6.43
C PRO A 91 9.05 9.15 -6.68
N ALA A 92 8.35 8.01 -6.63
CA ALA A 92 6.91 7.96 -6.82
C ALA A 92 6.17 8.70 -5.70
N PHE A 93 6.61 8.51 -4.45
CA PHE A 93 6.03 9.18 -3.28
C PHE A 93 6.14 10.71 -3.37
N ALA A 94 7.26 11.22 -3.87
CA ALA A 94 7.50 12.66 -4.02
C ALA A 94 6.54 13.35 -5.00
N LEU A 95 5.85 12.60 -5.87
CA LEU A 95 4.88 13.14 -6.84
C LEU A 95 3.52 13.49 -6.21
N PHE A 96 3.30 13.20 -4.93
CA PHE A 96 2.05 13.43 -4.20
C PHE A 96 2.23 14.49 -3.10
N PRO A 97 2.12 15.80 -3.43
CA PRO A 97 2.26 16.88 -2.46
C PRO A 97 1.11 16.83 -1.44
N GLY A 98 1.42 16.54 -0.18
CA GLY A 98 0.45 16.35 0.90
C GLY A 98 0.70 15.09 1.74
N ALA A 99 1.45 14.12 1.20
CA ALA A 99 1.86 12.93 1.93
C ALA A 99 3.01 13.28 2.91
N CYS A 100 2.68 13.59 4.16
CA CYS A 100 3.69 13.87 5.17
C CYS A 100 4.44 12.58 5.53
N PRO A 101 5.79 12.52 5.43
CA PRO A 101 6.57 11.35 5.82
C PRO A 101 6.56 11.08 7.35
N ALA A 102 6.01 12.03 8.15
CA ALA A 102 5.98 11.98 9.61
C ALA A 102 4.63 11.55 10.21
N LEU A 103 3.59 11.33 9.41
CA LEU A 103 2.41 10.61 9.86
C LEU A 103 2.82 9.16 10.09
N LYS A 104 2.43 8.52 11.19
CA LYS A 104 2.62 7.08 11.40
C LYS A 104 2.01 6.32 10.20
N LEU A 105 2.86 5.95 9.25
CA LEU A 105 2.47 5.80 7.84
C LEU A 105 2.24 4.34 7.44
N CYS A 106 1.26 3.62 7.97
CA CYS A 106 1.04 2.21 7.59
C CYS A 106 0.67 2.02 6.09
N ILE A 107 1.65 2.04 5.19
CA ILE A 107 1.56 1.48 3.84
C ILE A 107 1.48 -0.04 3.93
#